data_AF-A0A972C445-F1
#
_entry.id   AF-A0A972C445-F1
#
_cell.length_a   1.000
_cell.length_b   1.000
_cell.length_c   1.000
_cell.angle_alpha   90.00
_cell.angle_beta   90.00
_cell.angle_gamma   90.00
#
_symmetry.space_group_name_H-M   'P 1'
#
loop_
_entity.id
_entity.type
_entity.pdbx_description
1 polymer ?
#
loop_
_entity_poly.entity_id
_entity_poly.type
_entity_poly.pdbx_seq_one_letter_code
_entity_poly.pdbx_strand_id
1 'polypeptide(L)'
;NLLSSPDGLWIDKDSRVWIQTDIGEGSQNSGLFEVFGNNAMLCADPATGEMRRFLTGPIGQEITGVITTPDQKTMFINVQHPGATTTPEEWEAGQRYVRSSWPDRNPVRVPPRSATVVIWKDDGGVIGS
;
A
#
# COMPACT_ATOMS: atom_id res chain seq x y z
N ASN A 1 13.58 -8.47 -5.48
CA ASN A 1 12.61 -7.76 -4.63
C ASN A 1 11.98 -8.75 -3.66
N LEU A 2 11.78 -8.35 -2.40
CA LEU A 2 11.18 -9.18 -1.35
C LEU A 2 9.74 -8.70 -1.09
N LEU A 3 8.80 -9.64 -0.95
CA LEU A 3 7.44 -9.41 -0.48
C LEU A 3 7.02 -10.55 0.45
N SER A 4 6.00 -10.29 1.27
CA SER A 4 5.31 -11.29 2.08
C SER A 4 3.82 -11.04 1.99
N SER A 5 3.02 -12.08 2.24
CA SER A 5 1.55 -12.03 2.21
C SER A 5 0.98 -11.33 0.96
N PRO A 6 1.27 -11.81 -0.27
CA PRO A 6 0.60 -11.29 -1.45
C PRO A 6 -0.91 -11.56 -1.33
N ASP A 7 -1.72 -10.54 -1.57
CA ASP A 7 -3.17 -10.59 -1.49
C ASP A 7 -3.78 -10.16 -2.83
N GLY A 8 -4.01 -8.86 -3.01
CA GLY A 8 -4.65 -8.31 -4.20
C GLY A 8 -3.80 -8.48 -5.47
N LEU A 9 -4.45 -8.83 -6.58
CA LEU A 9 -3.85 -8.97 -7.90
C LEU A 9 -4.62 -8.20 -8.96
N TRP A 10 -3.91 -7.64 -9.94
CA TRP A 10 -4.48 -7.07 -11.16
C TRP A 10 -3.53 -7.24 -12.33
N ILE A 11 -4.09 -7.61 -13.47
CA ILE A 11 -3.34 -7.76 -14.72
C ILE A 11 -3.82 -6.67 -15.66
N ASP A 12 -2.91 -5.82 -16.11
CA ASP A 12 -3.25 -4.74 -17.03
C ASP A 12 -3.14 -5.17 -18.51
N LYS A 13 -3.41 -4.25 -19.43
CA LYS A 13 -3.48 -4.55 -20.87
C LYS A 13 -2.11 -4.91 -21.47
N ASP A 14 -1.02 -4.51 -20.82
CA ASP A 14 0.34 -4.83 -21.22
C ASP A 14 0.87 -6.09 -20.52
N SER A 15 -0.01 -6.87 -19.87
CA SER A 15 0.29 -8.10 -19.13
C SER A 15 1.21 -7.91 -17.92
N ARG A 16 1.30 -6.69 -17.38
CA ARG A 16 1.98 -6.47 -16.10
C ARG A 16 1.10 -7.00 -14.97
N VAL A 17 1.71 -7.73 -14.04
CA VAL A 17 1.03 -8.27 -12.85
C VAL A 17 1.29 -7.35 -11.67
N TRP A 18 0.26 -6.65 -11.22
CA TRP A 18 0.28 -5.77 -10.06
C TRP A 18 -0.10 -6.56 -8.81
N ILE A 19 0.82 -6.65 -7.86
CA ILE A 19 0.73 -7.49 -6.66
C ILE A 19 0.68 -6.58 -5.43
N GLN A 20 -0.38 -6.65 -4.65
CA GLN A 20 -0.53 -5.92 -3.40
C GLN A 20 -0.27 -6.85 -2.20
N THR A 21 0.17 -6.30 -1.07
CA THR A 21 0.52 -7.11 0.12
C THR A 21 -0.30 -6.74 1.34
N ASP A 22 -0.60 -7.75 2.16
CA ASP A 22 -1.27 -7.64 3.47
C ASP A 22 -0.54 -8.45 4.55
N ILE A 23 0.61 -7.95 4.98
CA ILE A 23 1.21 -8.36 6.25
C ILE A 23 0.35 -7.78 7.37
N GLY A 24 -0.23 -8.67 8.18
CA GLY A 24 -1.04 -8.27 9.34
C GLY A 24 -0.30 -7.32 10.28
N GLU A 25 -1.05 -6.39 10.89
CA GLU A 25 -0.52 -5.18 11.51
C GLU A 25 0.33 -5.47 12.74
N GLY A 26 -0.01 -6.52 13.48
CA GLY A 26 0.78 -6.98 14.63
C GLY A 26 2.12 -7.62 14.25
N SER A 27 2.34 -7.94 12.97
CA SER A 27 3.58 -8.55 12.47
C SER A 27 4.43 -7.56 11.66
N GLN A 28 3.80 -6.58 11.01
CA GLN A 28 4.47 -5.62 10.13
C GLN A 28 5.64 -4.92 10.83
N ASN A 29 6.77 -4.75 10.11
CA ASN A 29 8.01 -4.14 10.62
C ASN A 29 8.62 -4.82 11.87
N SER A 30 8.32 -6.10 12.14
CA SER A 30 8.86 -6.80 13.31
C SER A 30 9.30 -8.23 12.99
N GLY A 31 10.31 -8.72 13.72
CA GLY A 31 10.79 -10.10 13.62
C GLY A 31 11.11 -10.51 12.19
N LEU A 32 10.53 -11.63 11.73
CA LEU A 32 10.74 -12.14 10.37
C LEU A 32 10.21 -11.19 9.28
N PHE A 33 9.32 -10.27 9.62
CA PHE A 33 8.71 -9.35 8.66
C PHE A 33 9.41 -8.00 8.55
N GLU A 34 10.39 -7.71 9.41
CA GLU A 34 11.15 -6.45 9.41
C GLU A 34 11.77 -6.14 8.05
N VAL A 35 12.28 -7.17 7.36
CA VAL A 35 12.92 -7.05 6.04
C VAL A 35 11.98 -6.57 4.92
N PHE A 36 10.67 -6.74 5.08
CA PHE A 36 9.69 -6.33 4.07
C PHE A 36 9.24 -4.87 4.24
N GLY A 37 9.28 -4.35 5.47
CA GLY A 37 8.77 -3.03 5.82
C GLY A 37 7.24 -2.97 5.88
N ASN A 38 6.67 -1.79 5.59
CA ASN A 38 5.23 -1.64 5.40
C ASN A 38 4.74 -2.38 4.15
N ASN A 39 3.44 -2.67 4.11
CA ASN A 39 2.77 -3.23 2.94
C ASN A 39 2.98 -2.36 1.69
N ALA A 40 3.05 -3.02 0.55
CA ALA A 40 3.54 -2.47 -0.69
C ALA A 40 2.70 -2.94 -1.88
N MET A 41 2.90 -2.27 -3.01
CA MET A 41 2.52 -2.80 -4.32
C MET A 41 3.77 -3.05 -5.15
N LEU A 42 3.81 -4.19 -5.81
CA LEU A 42 4.85 -4.58 -6.74
C LEU A 42 4.24 -4.75 -8.13
N CYS A 43 5.09 -4.65 -9.14
CA CYS A 43 4.77 -4.96 -10.52
C CYS A 43 5.73 -6.06 -10.98
N ALA A 44 5.19 -7.13 -11.56
CA ALA A 44 5.94 -8.24 -12.09
C ALA A 44 5.68 -8.40 -13.60
N ASP A 45 6.75 -8.77 -14.31
CA ASP A 45 6.67 -9.28 -15.66
C ASP A 45 6.58 -10.82 -15.60
N PRO A 46 5.43 -11.40 -15.98
CA PRO A 46 5.23 -12.85 -15.89
C PRO A 46 6.09 -13.63 -16.89
N ALA A 47 6.60 -13.00 -17.96
CA ALA A 47 7.43 -13.68 -18.96
C ALA A 47 8.87 -13.86 -18.47
N THR A 48 9.39 -12.89 -17.74
CA THR A 48 10.79 -12.91 -17.23
C THR A 48 10.88 -13.33 -15.77
N GLY A 49 9.79 -13.23 -15.01
CA GLY A 49 9.79 -13.37 -13.55
C GLY A 49 10.42 -12.17 -12.83
N GLU A 50 10.79 -11.11 -13.57
CA GLU A 50 11.28 -9.89 -12.94
C GLU A 50 10.14 -9.22 -12.16
N MET A 51 10.46 -8.77 -10.95
CA MET A 51 9.51 -8.06 -10.10
C MET A 51 10.17 -6.84 -9.51
N ARG A 52 9.47 -5.70 -9.51
CA ARG A 52 9.90 -4.42 -8.93
C ARG A 52 8.88 -3.89 -7.95
N ARG A 53 9.33 -3.36 -6.81
CA ARG A 53 8.46 -2.63 -5.90
C ARG A 53 8.09 -1.28 -6.54
N PHE A 54 6.80 -1.02 -6.65
CA PHE A 54 6.27 0.20 -7.25
C PHE A 54 5.95 1.27 -6.20
N LEU A 55 5.32 0.88 -5.09
CA LEU A 55 5.08 1.76 -3.95
C LEU A 55 5.12 1.02 -2.62
N THR A 56 5.27 1.79 -1.54
CA THR A 56 5.09 1.35 -0.15
C THR A 56 4.07 2.29 0.49
N GLY A 57 3.08 1.75 1.18
CA GLY A 57 2.06 2.57 1.83
C GLY A 57 2.47 3.07 3.23
N PRO A 58 1.57 3.80 3.91
CA PRO A 58 1.80 4.32 5.25
C PRO A 58 1.91 3.21 6.31
N ILE A 59 2.05 3.59 7.58
CA ILE A 59 2.15 2.64 8.70
C ILE A 59 0.78 1.98 8.98
N GLY A 60 0.79 0.67 9.22
CA GLY A 60 -0.35 -0.07 9.75
C GLY A 60 -1.51 -0.22 8.79
N GLN A 61 -1.21 -0.32 7.50
CA GLN A 61 -2.16 -0.44 6.39
C GLN A 61 -1.87 -1.69 5.57
N GLU A 62 -2.85 -2.11 4.78
CA GLU A 62 -2.64 -2.91 3.56
C GLU A 62 -2.85 -2.07 2.30
N ILE A 63 -2.13 -2.43 1.23
CA ILE A 63 -2.45 -1.96 -0.10
C ILE A 63 -3.45 -2.96 -0.66
N THR A 64 -4.57 -2.48 -1.17
CA THR A 64 -5.63 -3.34 -1.71
C THR A 64 -6.43 -2.61 -2.78
N GLY A 65 -7.15 -3.35 -3.61
CA GLY A 65 -8.03 -2.82 -4.65
C GLY A 65 -7.33 -1.92 -5.65
N VAL A 66 -6.97 -2.45 -6.81
CA VAL A 66 -6.34 -1.71 -7.89
C VAL A 66 -7.16 -1.75 -9.18
N ILE A 67 -7.18 -0.64 -9.89
CA ILE A 67 -7.72 -0.56 -11.25
C ILE A 67 -6.99 0.53 -12.04
N THR A 68 -6.91 0.38 -13.35
CA THR A 68 -6.36 1.40 -14.26
C THR A 68 -7.45 1.95 -15.17
N THR A 69 -7.29 3.21 -15.60
CA THR A 69 -8.10 3.75 -16.70
C THR A 69 -7.88 2.94 -17.99
N PRO A 70 -8.82 2.96 -18.95
CA PRO A 70 -8.66 2.22 -20.19
C PRO A 70 -7.40 2.56 -21.00
N ASP A 71 -6.87 3.78 -20.88
CA ASP A 71 -5.61 4.22 -21.50
C ASP A 71 -4.36 3.91 -20.66
N GLN A 72 -4.53 3.31 -19.48
CA GLN A 72 -3.48 2.94 -18.51
C GLN A 72 -2.66 4.13 -17.98
N LYS A 73 -3.13 5.37 -18.15
CA LYS A 73 -2.41 6.59 -17.72
C LYS A 73 -2.71 6.99 -16.28
N THR A 74 -3.78 6.46 -15.70
CA THR A 74 -4.15 6.69 -14.32
C THR A 74 -4.45 5.35 -13.64
N MET A 75 -3.90 5.18 -12.44
CA MET A 75 -4.14 4.02 -11.58
C MET A 75 -4.79 4.47 -10.29
N PHE A 76 -5.78 3.70 -9.83
CA PHE A 76 -6.41 3.86 -8.53
C PHE A 76 -5.99 2.68 -7.67
N ILE A 77 -5.51 2.95 -6.45
CA ILE A 77 -5.26 1.94 -5.42
C ILE A 77 -5.96 2.34 -4.12
N ASN A 78 -6.24 1.40 -3.23
CA ASN A 78 -6.67 1.72 -1.88
C ASN A 78 -5.55 1.47 -0.86
N VAL A 79 -5.50 2.36 0.12
CA VAL A 79 -4.80 2.17 1.38
C VAL A 79 -5.89 1.84 2.41
N GLN A 80 -5.93 0.61 2.90
CA GLN A 80 -6.93 0.18 3.88
C GLN A 80 -6.37 0.30 5.30
N HIS A 81 -7.27 0.67 6.23
CA HIS A 81 -7.08 0.69 7.68
C HIS A 81 -5.75 1.28 8.21
N PRO A 82 -5.24 2.40 7.64
CA PRO A 82 -3.98 2.99 8.11
C PRO A 82 -4.02 3.26 9.61
N GLY A 83 -2.95 2.90 10.31
CA GLY A 83 -2.86 3.05 11.77
C GLY A 83 -3.53 1.93 12.59
N ALA A 84 -3.97 0.83 11.98
CA ALA A 84 -4.51 -0.34 12.69
C ALA A 84 -3.49 -1.02 13.64
N THR A 85 -2.24 -0.58 13.63
CA THR A 85 -1.22 -0.89 14.65
C THR A 85 -1.42 -0.20 16.00
N THR A 86 -2.44 0.67 16.15
CA THR A 86 -2.72 1.37 17.42
C THR A 86 -3.22 0.38 18.46
N THR A 87 -2.54 0.29 19.60
CA THR A 87 -2.91 -0.69 20.64
C THR A 87 -4.11 -0.20 21.47
N PRO A 88 -4.83 -1.11 22.16
CA PRO A 88 -5.86 -0.71 23.11
C PRO A 88 -5.34 0.24 24.19
N GLU A 89 -4.12 0.06 24.69
CA GLU A 89 -3.52 0.92 25.71
C GLU A 89 -3.27 2.34 25.19
N GLU A 90 -2.75 2.46 23.96
CA GLU A 90 -2.58 3.76 23.29
C GLU A 90 -3.94 4.44 23.07
N TRP A 91 -4.95 3.65 22.70
CA TRP A 91 -6.30 4.15 22.50
C TRP A 91 -6.91 4.74 23.78
N GLU A 92 -6.81 4.02 24.90
CA GLU A 92 -7.27 4.44 26.21
C GLU A 92 -6.47 5.64 26.76
N ALA A 93 -5.16 5.72 26.45
CA ALA A 93 -4.31 6.86 26.80
C ALA A 93 -4.56 8.12 25.96
N GLY A 94 -5.50 8.09 25.01
CA GLY A 94 -5.79 9.22 24.12
C GLY A 94 -4.75 9.41 23.00
N GLN A 95 -3.83 8.46 22.82
CA GLN A 95 -2.79 8.45 21.78
C GLN A 95 -3.30 7.83 20.48
N ARG A 96 -4.54 8.12 20.10
CA ARG A 96 -5.30 7.36 19.10
C ARG A 96 -4.75 7.44 17.67
N TYR A 97 -3.96 8.48 17.36
CA TYR A 97 -3.50 8.78 15.98
C TYR A 97 -1.98 8.88 15.89
N VAL A 98 -1.26 8.40 16.91
CA VAL A 98 0.21 8.55 16.99
C VAL A 98 0.95 7.63 16.01
N ARG A 99 0.33 6.52 15.62
CA ARG A 99 0.92 5.50 14.73
C ARG A 99 0.82 5.87 13.25
N SER A 100 -0.25 6.55 12.84
CA SER A 100 -0.46 7.01 11.47
C SER A 100 -1.33 8.25 11.45
N SER A 101 -0.98 9.19 10.57
CA SER A 101 -1.75 10.41 10.29
C SER A 101 -2.18 10.48 8.82
N TRP A 102 -2.13 9.35 8.12
CA TRP A 102 -2.54 9.28 6.72
C TRP A 102 -4.05 9.53 6.54
N PRO A 103 -4.49 10.24 5.49
CA PRO A 103 -3.68 10.92 4.48
C PRO A 103 -3.29 12.36 4.86
N ASP A 104 -3.94 12.94 5.88
CA ASP A 104 -3.94 14.39 6.14
C ASP A 104 -2.67 14.93 6.81
N ARG A 105 -1.80 14.06 7.32
CA ARG A 105 -0.59 14.40 8.09
C ARG A 105 -0.89 15.29 9.30
N ASN A 106 -2.07 15.15 9.90
CA ASN A 106 -2.51 15.89 11.07
C ASN A 106 -2.92 14.95 12.23
N PRO A 107 -1.94 14.39 12.96
CA PRO A 107 -2.18 13.41 14.02
C PRO A 107 -2.90 13.99 15.24
N VAL A 108 -3.07 15.31 15.33
CA VAL A 108 -3.70 15.96 16.49
C VAL A 108 -5.21 16.13 16.29
N ARG A 109 -5.66 16.32 15.03
CA ARG A 109 -7.04 16.72 14.75
C ARG A 109 -7.82 15.74 13.91
N VAL A 110 -7.17 14.86 13.17
CA VAL A 110 -7.84 14.00 12.19
C VAL A 110 -7.40 12.54 12.40
N PRO A 111 -8.34 11.59 12.58
CA PRO A 111 -7.99 10.17 12.63
C PRO A 111 -7.37 9.72 11.30
N PRO A 112 -6.53 8.69 11.29
CA PRO A 112 -6.13 8.09 10.03
C PRO A 112 -7.34 7.49 9.31
N ARG A 113 -7.37 7.63 7.99
CA ARG A 113 -8.52 7.22 7.16
C ARG A 113 -8.07 6.40 5.98
N SER A 114 -8.77 5.30 5.71
CA SER A 114 -8.65 4.60 4.44
C SER A 114 -8.89 5.58 3.29
N ALA A 115 -8.13 5.44 2.21
CA ALA A 115 -8.22 6.35 1.07
C ALA A 115 -7.94 5.63 -0.23
N THR A 116 -8.66 6.04 -1.29
CA THR A 116 -8.28 5.75 -2.66
C THR A 116 -7.24 6.76 -3.10
N VAL A 117 -6.10 6.28 -3.58
CA VAL A 117 -5.01 7.09 -4.14
C VAL A 117 -5.09 7.02 -5.66
N VAL A 118 -4.96 8.18 -6.29
CA VAL A 118 -4.87 8.32 -7.75
C VAL A 118 -3.41 8.53 -8.11
N ILE A 119 -2.87 7.69 -8.99
CA ILE A 119 -1.48 7.67 -9.41
C ILE A 119 -1.42 7.93 -10.90
N TRP A 120 -0.59 8.90 -11.32
CA TRP A 120 -0.28 9.21 -12.71
C TRP A 120 1.22 9.50 -12.84
N LYS A 121 1.75 9.43 -14.06
CA LYS A 121 3.12 9.89 -14.37
C LYS A 121 3.10 11.37 -14.72
N ASP A 122 4.11 12.12 -14.31
CA ASP A 122 4.25 13.55 -14.63
C ASP A 122 4.31 13.82 -16.15
N ASP A 123 4.82 12.86 -16.92
CA ASP A 123 4.90 12.91 -18.38
C ASP A 123 3.61 12.46 -19.09
N GLY A 124 2.57 12.06 -18.35
CA GLY A 124 1.31 11.55 -18.90
C GLY A 124 1.43 10.20 -19.62
N GLY A 125 2.52 9.47 -19.41
CA GLY A 125 2.76 8.13 -19.94
C GLY A 125 1.93 7.04 -19.25
N VAL A 126 2.01 5.83 -19.79
CA VAL A 126 1.38 4.64 -19.21
C VAL A 126 2.05 4.29 -17.87
N ILE A 127 1.25 3.96 -16.86
CA ILE A 127 1.77 3.51 -15.56
C ILE A 127 2.57 2.22 -15.73
N GLY A 128 3.79 2.18 -15.21
CA GLY A 128 4.66 0.99 -15.26
C GLY A 128 5.36 0.76 -16.61
N SER A 129 5.28 1.69 -17.57
CA SER A 129 6.11 1.71 -18.78
C SER A 129 7.45 2.40 -18.55
#